data_AF-A0AAJ1D3E0-F1
#
_entry.id   AF-A0AAJ1D3E0-F1
#
_cell.length_a   1.000
_cell.length_b   1.000
_cell.length_c   1.000
_cell.angle_alpha   90.00
_cell.angle_beta   90.00
_cell.angle_gamma   90.00
#
_symmetry.space_group_name_H-M   'P 1'
#
loop_
_entity.id
_entity.type
_entity.pdbx_description
1 polymer ?
#
loop_
_entity_poly.entity_id
_entity_poly.type
_entity_poly.pdbx_seq_one_letter_code
_entity_poly.pdbx_strand_id
1 'polypeptide(L)'
;MNTDIELLDNTHSQGIVKTVFAPSAKTAVLYIIFFIITLTVLNRTPDVVAKYVGPVKAYFSSYIFGLVITVLIYFTLFLKCERIKSLNKFIPLTLSLLFVQSLSPPSSGAYLTLSSLLTQGNIIYFFIMVVIGPFVEEVAFRGCLFGSLCCLCKSFNGGIIVALLMTSLVFSVMHAQYDSISAYITEFVFSVILTTIRINTKSLIYPVLAHAALNAFAVLSLIVSVVL
;
A
#
# COMPACT_ATOMS: atom_id res chain seq x y z
N MET A 1 30.95 29.89 -13.81
CA MET A 1 29.65 30.53 -14.13
C MET A 1 28.72 29.45 -14.67
N ASN A 2 28.16 28.62 -13.79
CA ASN A 2 27.06 27.68 -14.14
C ASN A 2 26.36 27.05 -12.91
N THR A 3 26.80 27.35 -11.68
CA THR A 3 26.21 26.81 -10.44
C THR A 3 24.83 27.38 -10.12
N ASP A 4 24.57 28.64 -10.50
CA ASP A 4 23.30 29.31 -10.16
C ASP A 4 22.13 28.82 -11.01
N ILE A 5 22.38 28.37 -12.25
CA ILE A 5 21.36 27.79 -13.14
C ILE A 5 20.98 26.38 -12.65
N GLU A 6 21.93 25.58 -12.17
CA GLU A 6 21.71 24.24 -11.60
C GLU A 6 20.95 24.29 -10.26
N LEU A 7 21.19 25.32 -9.44
CA LEU A 7 20.44 25.58 -8.19
C LEU A 7 19.00 26.07 -8.46
N LEU A 8 18.81 26.90 -9.49
CA LEU A 8 17.47 27.36 -9.89
C LEU A 8 16.64 26.23 -10.51
N ASP A 9 17.24 25.33 -11.30
CA ASP A 9 16.53 24.18 -11.88
C ASP A 9 16.18 23.12 -10.80
N ASN A 10 17.07 22.89 -9.83
CA ASN A 10 16.77 22.02 -8.69
C ASN A 10 15.68 22.59 -7.76
N THR A 11 15.63 23.90 -7.54
CA THR A 11 14.58 24.53 -6.71
C THR A 11 13.23 24.58 -7.44
N HIS A 12 13.20 24.82 -8.75
CA HIS A 12 11.98 24.72 -9.55
C HIS A 12 11.46 23.28 -9.66
N SER A 13 12.33 22.29 -9.90
CA SER A 13 11.92 20.89 -9.96
C SER A 13 11.42 20.37 -8.60
N GLN A 14 12.07 20.77 -7.49
CA GLN A 14 11.57 20.45 -6.15
C GLN A 14 10.26 21.18 -5.81
N GLY A 15 10.07 22.43 -6.25
CA GLY A 15 8.82 23.17 -6.11
C GLY A 15 7.66 22.53 -6.88
N ILE A 16 7.91 22.03 -8.09
CA ILE A 16 6.93 21.31 -8.91
C ILE A 16 6.60 19.93 -8.31
N VAL A 17 7.60 19.20 -7.80
CA VAL A 17 7.34 17.89 -7.16
C VAL A 17 6.52 18.04 -5.87
N LYS A 18 6.73 19.12 -5.10
CA LYS A 18 5.95 19.42 -3.88
C LYS A 18 4.45 19.64 -4.15
N THR A 19 4.08 20.16 -5.32
CA THR A 19 2.68 20.50 -5.64
C THR A 19 1.91 19.39 -6.35
N VAL A 20 2.59 18.40 -6.93
CA VAL A 20 1.92 17.35 -7.73
C VAL A 20 1.14 16.37 -6.85
N PHE A 21 1.61 16.08 -5.65
CA PHE A 21 0.96 15.12 -4.74
C PHE A 21 0.15 15.77 -3.62
N ALA A 22 0.37 17.07 -3.37
CA ALA A 22 -0.35 17.83 -2.36
C ALA A 22 -1.67 18.36 -2.95
N PRO A 23 -2.84 17.81 -2.56
CA PRO A 23 -4.12 18.33 -3.01
C PRO A 23 -4.47 19.64 -2.29
N SER A 24 -5.64 20.21 -2.61
CA SER A 24 -6.17 21.34 -1.84
C SER A 24 -6.44 20.95 -0.37
N ALA A 25 -6.48 21.92 0.56
CA ALA A 25 -6.74 21.64 1.97
C ALA A 25 -8.10 20.95 2.19
N LYS A 26 -9.15 21.35 1.45
CA LYS A 26 -10.48 20.71 1.51
C LYS A 26 -10.42 19.25 1.06
N THR A 27 -9.71 19.00 -0.03
CA THR A 27 -9.49 17.64 -0.55
C THR A 27 -8.65 16.79 0.40
N ALA A 28 -7.64 17.36 1.05
CA ALA A 28 -6.82 16.66 2.05
C ALA A 28 -7.66 16.22 3.25
N VAL A 29 -8.57 17.07 3.75
CA VAL A 29 -9.51 16.68 4.82
C VAL A 29 -10.39 15.51 4.37
N LEU A 30 -10.92 15.57 3.14
CA LEU A 30 -11.73 14.48 2.57
C LEU A 30 -10.93 13.18 2.46
N TYR A 31 -9.67 13.25 2.05
CA TYR A 31 -8.77 12.09 1.99
C TYR A 31 -8.57 11.45 3.38
N ILE A 32 -8.33 12.24 4.43
CA ILE A 32 -8.22 11.71 5.79
C ILE A 32 -9.52 11.01 6.24
N ILE A 33 -10.69 11.59 5.93
CA ILE A 33 -11.98 10.96 6.25
C ILE A 33 -12.10 9.61 5.55
N PHE A 34 -11.80 9.55 4.25
CA PHE A 34 -11.84 8.30 3.49
C PHE A 34 -10.83 7.27 3.97
N PHE A 35 -9.63 7.70 4.36
CA PHE A 35 -8.64 6.82 4.96
C PHE A 35 -9.17 6.18 6.26
N ILE A 36 -9.72 6.98 7.17
CA ILE A 36 -10.29 6.50 8.44
C ILE A 36 -11.46 5.55 8.19
N ILE A 37 -12.38 5.90 7.28
CA ILE A 37 -13.51 5.03 6.91
C ILE A 37 -12.99 3.69 6.37
N THR A 38 -12.05 3.72 5.43
CA THR A 38 -11.50 2.49 4.82
C THR A 38 -10.85 1.61 5.89
N LEU A 39 -10.01 2.17 6.76
CA LEU A 39 -9.38 1.40 7.85
C LEU A 39 -10.40 0.83 8.82
N THR A 40 -11.44 1.58 9.17
CA THR A 40 -12.50 1.13 10.08
C THR A 40 -13.31 0.00 9.45
N VAL A 41 -13.65 0.12 8.16
CA VAL A 41 -14.30 -0.94 7.41
C VAL A 41 -13.45 -2.21 7.49
N LEU A 42 -12.19 -2.16 7.07
CA LEU A 42 -11.36 -3.36 6.98
C LEU A 42 -11.02 -4.00 8.33
N ASN A 43 -10.74 -3.20 9.36
CA ASN A 43 -10.16 -3.70 10.61
C ASN A 43 -11.17 -3.82 11.76
N ARG A 44 -12.30 -3.11 11.74
CA ARG A 44 -13.28 -3.13 12.86
C ARG A 44 -14.60 -3.79 12.48
N THR A 45 -15.01 -3.68 11.22
CA THR A 45 -16.29 -4.26 10.78
C THR A 45 -16.30 -5.79 10.85
N PRO A 46 -15.23 -6.51 10.45
CA PRO A 46 -15.17 -7.97 10.60
C PRO A 46 -15.40 -8.42 12.05
N ASP A 47 -14.79 -7.76 13.04
CA ASP A 47 -14.89 -8.13 14.46
C ASP A 47 -16.34 -8.07 14.98
N VAL A 48 -17.10 -7.10 14.49
CA VAL A 48 -18.52 -6.91 14.86
C VAL A 48 -19.40 -7.91 14.12
N VAL A 49 -19.19 -8.06 12.81
CA VAL A 49 -20.04 -8.87 11.91
C VAL A 49 -19.78 -10.36 12.08
N ALA A 50 -18.56 -10.77 12.44
CA ALA A 50 -18.17 -12.17 12.64
C ALA A 50 -19.04 -12.90 13.65
N LYS A 51 -19.61 -12.18 14.64
CA LYS A 51 -20.55 -12.72 15.63
C LYS A 51 -21.84 -13.28 15.02
N TYR A 52 -22.22 -12.81 13.82
CA TYR A 52 -23.49 -13.15 13.18
C TYR A 52 -23.33 -14.11 11.99
N VAL A 53 -22.26 -13.97 11.21
CA VAL A 53 -22.07 -14.72 9.95
C VAL A 53 -20.84 -15.63 9.96
N GLY A 54 -20.08 -15.63 11.06
CA GLY A 54 -18.78 -16.29 11.18
C GLY A 54 -17.62 -15.45 10.62
N PRO A 55 -16.38 -15.72 11.05
CA PRO A 55 -15.22 -14.89 10.77
C PRO A 55 -14.90 -14.80 9.28
N VAL A 56 -14.88 -15.94 8.57
CA VAL A 56 -14.52 -15.99 7.14
C VAL A 56 -15.45 -15.12 6.29
N LYS A 57 -16.76 -15.25 6.50
CA LYS A 57 -17.75 -14.46 5.75
C LYS A 57 -17.69 -12.99 6.12
N ALA A 58 -17.46 -12.67 7.40
CA ALA A 58 -17.33 -11.28 7.86
C ALA A 58 -16.13 -10.58 7.23
N TYR A 59 -14.94 -11.21 7.26
CA TYR A 59 -13.75 -10.68 6.58
C TYR A 59 -13.98 -10.49 5.08
N PHE A 60 -14.50 -11.53 4.40
CA PHE A 60 -14.78 -11.44 2.97
C PHE A 60 -15.73 -10.27 2.65
N SER A 61 -16.86 -10.17 3.35
CA SER A 61 -17.84 -9.11 3.12
C SER A 61 -17.28 -7.70 3.38
N SER A 62 -16.41 -7.55 4.38
CA SER A 62 -15.77 -6.27 4.69
C SER A 62 -14.81 -5.83 3.58
N TYR A 63 -13.97 -6.75 3.06
CA TYR A 63 -13.07 -6.43 1.96
C TYR A 63 -13.82 -6.11 0.66
N ILE A 64 -14.93 -6.79 0.38
CA ILE A 64 -15.79 -6.45 -0.77
C ILE A 64 -16.41 -5.06 -0.59
N PHE A 65 -16.92 -4.74 0.60
CA PHE A 65 -17.48 -3.42 0.87
C PHE A 65 -16.42 -2.31 0.79
N GLY A 66 -15.23 -2.55 1.36
CA GLY A 66 -14.07 -1.68 1.25
C GLY A 66 -13.63 -1.48 -0.21
N LEU A 67 -13.65 -2.54 -1.02
CA LEU A 67 -13.38 -2.45 -2.46
C LEU A 67 -14.36 -1.54 -3.17
N VAL A 68 -15.67 -1.67 -2.92
CA VAL A 68 -16.67 -0.80 -3.55
C VAL A 68 -16.43 0.67 -3.19
N ILE A 69 -16.19 0.96 -1.91
CA ILE A 69 -15.89 2.33 -1.45
C ILE A 69 -14.63 2.88 -2.13
N THR A 70 -13.54 2.11 -2.11
CA THR A 70 -12.25 2.56 -2.66
C THR A 70 -12.27 2.68 -4.17
N VAL A 71 -13.02 1.83 -4.89
CA VAL A 71 -13.25 1.99 -6.34
C VAL A 71 -13.95 3.32 -6.60
N LEU A 72 -15.04 3.63 -5.89
CA LEU A 72 -15.73 4.92 -6.08
C LEU A 72 -14.81 6.11 -5.80
N ILE A 73 -14.01 6.05 -4.74
CA ILE A 73 -12.99 7.07 -4.43
C ILE A 73 -11.95 7.18 -5.53
N TYR A 74 -11.45 6.05 -6.03
CA TYR A 74 -10.45 6.00 -7.10
C TYR A 74 -10.97 6.66 -8.37
N PHE A 75 -12.16 6.28 -8.83
CA PHE A 75 -12.77 6.84 -10.03
C PHE A 75 -13.06 8.34 -9.91
N THR A 76 -13.48 8.80 -8.74
CA THR A 76 -13.86 10.20 -8.53
C THR A 76 -12.67 11.12 -8.31
N LEU A 77 -11.63 10.68 -7.58
CA LEU A 77 -10.55 11.55 -7.11
C LEU A 77 -9.21 11.29 -7.80
N PHE A 78 -8.94 10.07 -8.24
CA PHE A 78 -7.61 9.66 -8.68
C PHE A 78 -7.51 9.32 -10.17
N LEU A 79 -8.57 8.78 -10.79
CA LEU A 79 -8.55 8.32 -12.18
C LEU A 79 -8.09 9.39 -13.17
N LYS A 80 -8.53 10.64 -13.00
CA LYS A 80 -8.13 11.75 -13.89
C LYS A 80 -6.65 12.11 -13.77
N CYS A 81 -6.02 11.75 -12.65
CA CYS A 81 -4.61 11.99 -12.37
C CYS A 81 -3.71 10.83 -12.82
N GLU A 82 -4.29 9.70 -13.19
CA GLU A 82 -3.55 8.53 -13.67
C GLU A 82 -2.98 8.81 -15.06
N ARG A 83 -1.65 8.74 -15.16
CA ARG A 83 -0.94 8.73 -16.42
C ARG A 83 0.07 7.60 -16.35
N ILE A 84 0.06 6.73 -17.36
CA ILE A 84 1.09 5.70 -17.53
C ILE A 84 2.41 6.44 -17.78
N LYS A 85 3.40 6.22 -16.90
CA LYS A 85 4.72 6.86 -16.97
C LYS A 85 5.82 5.82 -17.12
N SER A 86 7.02 6.31 -17.41
CA SER A 86 8.21 5.49 -17.69
C SER A 86 8.40 4.34 -16.69
N LEU A 87 8.53 3.13 -17.24
CA LEU A 87 8.73 1.87 -16.51
C LEU A 87 10.15 1.73 -15.92
N ASN A 88 11.07 2.61 -16.30
CA ASN A 88 12.51 2.45 -16.03
C ASN A 88 12.85 2.31 -14.54
N LYS A 89 12.06 2.95 -13.67
CA LYS A 89 12.19 2.82 -12.21
C LYS A 89 11.20 1.84 -11.59
N PHE A 90 10.09 1.54 -12.26
CA PHE A 90 9.08 0.62 -11.74
C PHE A 90 9.66 -0.79 -11.58
N ILE A 91 10.26 -1.34 -12.64
CA ILE A 91 10.82 -2.70 -12.62
C ILE A 91 11.87 -2.88 -11.51
N PRO A 92 12.94 -2.07 -11.41
CA PRO A 92 13.95 -2.27 -10.37
C PRO A 92 13.40 -2.08 -8.95
N LEU A 93 12.44 -1.18 -8.75
CA LEU A 93 11.81 -1.01 -7.43
C LEU A 93 10.96 -2.23 -7.08
N THR A 94 10.16 -2.77 -8.01
CA THR A 94 9.40 -4.01 -7.78
C THR A 94 10.34 -5.20 -7.52
N LEU A 95 11.46 -5.31 -8.24
CA LEU A 95 12.46 -6.35 -7.98
C LEU A 95 13.11 -6.19 -6.59
N SER A 96 13.39 -4.96 -6.16
CA SER A 96 13.89 -4.71 -4.79
C SER A 96 12.86 -5.11 -3.72
N LEU A 97 11.56 -4.91 -3.99
CA LEU A 97 10.48 -5.32 -3.10
C LEU A 97 10.45 -6.85 -2.93
N LEU A 98 10.51 -7.58 -4.05
CA LEU A 98 10.58 -9.04 -4.04
C LEU A 98 11.87 -9.57 -3.41
N PHE A 99 13.00 -8.89 -3.64
CA PHE A 99 14.27 -9.24 -3.01
C PHE A 99 14.16 -9.13 -1.48
N VAL A 100 13.65 -8.02 -0.95
CA VAL A 100 13.46 -7.85 0.50
C VAL A 100 12.55 -8.96 1.07
N GLN A 101 11.45 -9.30 0.38
CA GLN A 101 10.58 -10.41 0.80
C GLN A 101 11.31 -11.76 0.80
N SER A 102 12.22 -12.00 -0.14
CA SER A 102 12.99 -13.23 -0.23
C SER A 102 14.01 -13.42 0.91
N LEU A 103 14.38 -12.35 1.63
CA LEU A 103 15.26 -12.43 2.80
C LEU A 103 14.55 -13.02 4.02
N SER A 104 13.22 -12.92 4.06
CA SER A 104 12.39 -13.49 5.12
C SER A 104 11.06 -13.97 4.51
N PRO A 105 11.11 -15.04 3.69
CA PRO A 105 9.90 -15.55 3.04
C PRO A 105 8.96 -16.12 4.10
N PRO A 106 7.64 -15.99 3.95
CA PRO A 106 6.69 -16.67 4.82
C PRO A 106 6.94 -18.17 4.71
N SER A 107 7.10 -18.82 5.85
CA SER A 107 7.26 -20.27 5.94
C SER A 107 6.17 -20.83 6.85
N SER A 108 5.66 -21.99 6.47
CA SER A 108 4.80 -22.76 7.36
C SER A 108 5.63 -23.40 8.48
N GLY A 109 5.11 -23.41 9.70
CA GLY A 109 5.66 -24.27 10.75
C GLY A 109 5.55 -25.76 10.38
N ALA A 110 6.31 -26.62 11.07
CA ALA A 110 6.53 -28.04 10.75
C ALA A 110 5.27 -28.96 10.66
N TYR A 111 4.05 -28.43 10.82
CA TYR A 111 2.81 -29.20 10.96
C TYR A 111 1.72 -28.84 9.93
N LEU A 112 1.95 -27.88 9.05
CA LEU A 112 1.00 -27.51 8.00
C LEU A 112 1.16 -28.44 6.79
N THR A 113 0.05 -28.96 6.27
CA THR A 113 0.02 -29.77 5.04
C THR A 113 -0.59 -28.98 3.88
N LEU A 114 -0.31 -29.39 2.63
CA LEU A 114 -0.86 -28.73 1.45
C LEU A 114 -2.39 -28.73 1.45
N SER A 115 -3.02 -29.82 1.92
CA SER A 115 -4.48 -29.93 2.02
C SER A 115 -5.07 -28.98 3.05
N SER A 116 -4.36 -28.74 4.17
CA SER A 116 -4.77 -27.74 5.17
C SER A 116 -4.59 -26.30 4.67
N LEU A 117 -3.62 -26.06 3.79
CA LEU A 117 -3.37 -24.74 3.20
C LEU A 117 -4.39 -24.40 2.12
N LEU A 118 -4.75 -25.35 1.25
CA LEU A 118 -5.61 -25.14 0.08
C LEU A 118 -7.11 -25.38 0.36
N THR A 119 -7.56 -25.12 1.59
CA THR A 119 -8.99 -25.11 1.89
C THR A 119 -9.69 -23.99 1.10
N GLN A 120 -10.98 -24.16 0.81
CA GLN A 120 -11.77 -23.14 0.11
C GLN A 120 -11.69 -21.77 0.81
N GLY A 121 -11.71 -21.74 2.15
CA GLY A 121 -11.57 -20.51 2.92
C GLY A 121 -10.24 -19.81 2.65
N ASN A 122 -9.12 -20.54 2.75
CA ASN A 122 -7.78 -19.98 2.52
C ASN A 122 -7.58 -19.51 1.08
N ILE A 123 -8.12 -20.22 0.09
CA ILE A 123 -8.07 -19.79 -1.31
C ILE A 123 -8.77 -18.43 -1.49
N ILE A 124 -9.93 -18.25 -0.86
CA ILE A 124 -10.65 -16.97 -0.85
C ILE A 124 -9.78 -15.89 -0.17
N TYR A 125 -9.16 -16.19 0.97
CA TYR A 125 -8.26 -15.26 1.65
C TYR A 125 -7.05 -14.88 0.77
N PHE A 126 -6.40 -15.83 0.11
CA PHE A 126 -5.30 -15.53 -0.81
C PHE A 126 -5.74 -14.65 -1.97
N PHE A 127 -6.92 -14.90 -2.54
CA PHE A 127 -7.46 -14.02 -3.57
C PHE A 127 -7.67 -12.59 -3.07
N ILE A 128 -8.25 -12.42 -1.88
CA ILE A 128 -8.39 -11.09 -1.26
C ILE A 128 -7.02 -10.45 -1.08
N MET A 129 -6.06 -11.14 -0.46
CA MET A 129 -4.73 -10.61 -0.15
C MET A 129 -3.91 -10.25 -1.39
N VAL A 130 -4.08 -10.96 -2.50
CA VAL A 130 -3.29 -10.73 -3.72
C VAL A 130 -3.95 -9.72 -4.65
N VAL A 131 -5.28 -9.65 -4.69
CA VAL A 131 -6.01 -8.85 -5.69
C VAL A 131 -6.71 -7.65 -5.06
N ILE A 132 -7.53 -7.88 -4.04
CA ILE A 132 -8.42 -6.85 -3.47
C ILE A 132 -7.65 -5.96 -2.50
N GLY A 133 -6.94 -6.56 -1.55
CA GLY A 133 -6.17 -5.87 -0.51
C GLY A 133 -5.24 -4.82 -1.10
N PRO A 134 -4.35 -5.17 -2.06
CA PRO A 134 -3.43 -4.22 -2.67
C PRO A 134 -4.14 -3.01 -3.27
N PHE A 135 -5.25 -3.20 -3.99
CA PHE A 135 -6.00 -2.07 -4.54
C PHE A 135 -6.55 -1.15 -3.45
N VAL A 136 -7.25 -1.73 -2.47
CA VAL A 136 -7.89 -0.99 -1.38
C VAL A 136 -6.85 -0.24 -0.55
N GLU A 137 -5.77 -0.91 -0.19
CA GLU A 137 -4.70 -0.36 0.64
C GLU A 137 -3.90 0.71 -0.10
N GLU A 138 -3.55 0.54 -1.37
CA GLU A 138 -2.82 1.59 -2.10
C GLU A 138 -3.65 2.85 -2.28
N VAL A 139 -4.96 2.74 -2.53
CA VAL A 139 -5.85 3.91 -2.61
C VAL A 139 -5.93 4.61 -1.25
N ALA A 140 -6.05 3.87 -0.16
CA ALA A 140 -6.10 4.41 1.19
C ALA A 140 -4.77 5.07 1.59
N PHE A 141 -3.66 4.34 1.51
CA PHE A 141 -2.36 4.80 2.00
C PHE A 141 -1.67 5.75 1.02
N ARG A 142 -1.52 5.39 -0.26
CA ARG A 142 -0.71 6.15 -1.23
C ARG A 142 -1.54 7.19 -1.98
N GLY A 143 -2.85 6.99 -2.04
CA GLY A 143 -3.81 7.99 -2.51
C GLY A 143 -4.15 8.99 -1.41
N CYS A 144 -4.82 8.52 -0.36
CA CYS A 144 -5.43 9.40 0.63
C CYS A 144 -4.46 9.87 1.73
N LEU A 145 -3.84 8.97 2.49
CA LEU A 145 -2.95 9.34 3.60
C LEU A 145 -1.72 10.12 3.11
N PHE A 146 -0.98 9.55 2.14
CA PHE A 146 0.21 10.18 1.57
C PHE A 146 -0.12 11.55 0.96
N GLY A 147 -1.20 11.66 0.18
CA GLY A 147 -1.62 12.94 -0.39
C GLY A 147 -1.95 13.99 0.69
N SER A 148 -2.63 13.59 1.76
CA SER A 148 -2.95 14.47 2.88
C SER A 148 -1.69 14.95 3.60
N LEU A 149 -0.74 14.03 3.87
CA LEU A 149 0.54 14.36 4.48
C LEU A 149 1.39 15.27 3.58
N CYS A 150 1.37 15.07 2.26
CA CYS A 150 2.00 16.00 1.32
C CYS A 150 1.41 17.40 1.41
N CYS A 151 0.08 17.54 1.57
CA CYS A 151 -0.55 18.84 1.79
C CYS A 151 -0.12 19.48 3.12
N LEU A 152 -0.08 18.71 4.21
CA LEU A 152 0.33 19.20 5.53
C LEU A 152 1.81 19.61 5.57
N CYS A 153 2.67 18.86 4.89
CA CYS A 153 4.11 19.08 4.89
C CYS A 153 4.61 20.00 3.77
N LYS A 154 3.72 20.58 2.95
CA LYS A 154 4.10 21.35 1.75
C LYS A 154 5.03 22.54 2.03
N SER A 155 4.96 23.11 3.24
CA SER A 155 5.77 24.26 3.66
C SER A 155 7.17 23.87 4.14
N PHE A 156 7.43 22.59 4.42
CA PHE A 156 8.75 22.13 4.89
C PHE A 156 9.68 21.81 3.71
N ASN A 157 10.96 22.11 3.88
CA ASN A 157 11.95 21.59 2.95
C ASN A 157 12.08 20.07 3.14
N GLY A 158 12.00 19.29 2.06
CA GLY A 158 11.92 17.83 2.15
C GLY A 158 10.56 17.25 2.60
N GLY A 159 9.48 18.04 2.60
CA GLY A 159 8.16 17.60 3.07
C GLY A 159 7.62 16.31 2.43
N ILE A 160 7.98 16.02 1.17
CA ILE A 160 7.61 14.75 0.50
C ILE A 160 8.27 13.53 1.14
N ILE A 161 9.51 13.66 1.63
CA ILE A 161 10.23 12.59 2.32
C ILE A 161 9.57 12.34 3.68
N VAL A 162 9.23 13.41 4.40
CA VAL A 162 8.48 13.30 5.67
C VAL A 162 7.14 12.60 5.46
N ALA A 163 6.38 13.00 4.44
CA ALA A 163 5.09 12.37 4.12
C ALA A 163 5.25 10.88 3.77
N LEU A 164 6.30 10.52 3.01
CA LEU A 164 6.62 9.13 2.68
C LEU A 164 6.96 8.31 3.93
N LEU A 165 7.81 8.83 4.81
CA LEU A 165 8.23 8.12 6.03
C LEU A 165 7.06 7.97 7.00
N MET A 166 6.22 9.00 7.15
CA MET A 166 5.02 8.94 7.99
C MET A 166 3.98 7.97 7.43
N THR A 167 3.73 7.97 6.12
CA THR A 167 2.85 6.99 5.48
C THR A 167 3.35 5.57 5.73
N SER A 168 4.66 5.36 5.63
CA SER A 168 5.28 4.05 5.80
C SER A 168 5.29 3.57 7.24
N LEU A 169 5.46 4.49 8.20
CA LEU A 169 5.33 4.19 9.60
C LEU A 169 3.89 3.77 9.95
N VAL A 170 2.89 4.53 9.49
CA VAL A 170 1.47 4.19 9.72
C VAL A 170 1.12 2.85 9.06
N PHE A 171 1.58 2.60 7.82
CA PHE A 171 1.36 1.32 7.15
C PHE A 171 1.91 0.14 7.97
N SER A 172 3.17 0.24 8.40
CA SER A 172 3.84 -0.78 9.22
C SER A 172 3.08 -1.07 10.52
N VAL A 173 2.81 -0.05 11.35
CA VAL A 173 2.17 -0.27 12.67
C VAL A 173 0.72 -0.77 12.57
N MET A 174 0.06 -0.55 11.44
CA MET A 174 -1.30 -1.04 11.21
C MET A 174 -1.34 -2.54 10.87
N HIS A 175 -0.20 -3.17 10.55
CA HIS A 175 -0.08 -4.62 10.35
C HIS A 175 0.07 -5.35 11.70
N ALA A 176 -0.91 -5.15 12.58
CA ALA A 176 -0.92 -5.63 13.96
C ALA A 176 -1.00 -7.16 14.11
N GLN A 177 -1.16 -7.91 13.02
CA GLN A 177 -1.10 -9.37 13.00
C GLN A 177 0.32 -9.92 13.19
N TYR A 178 1.35 -9.08 13.12
CA TYR A 178 2.73 -9.48 13.34
C TYR A 178 3.18 -9.23 14.77
N ASP A 179 3.89 -10.18 15.36
CA ASP A 179 4.38 -10.09 16.74
C ASP A 179 5.85 -9.67 16.83
N SER A 180 6.61 -9.72 15.72
CA SER A 180 8.05 -9.46 15.71
C SER A 180 8.39 -8.06 15.21
N ILE A 181 9.33 -7.39 15.87
CA ILE A 181 9.84 -6.09 15.43
C ILE A 181 10.45 -6.14 14.02
N SER A 182 11.05 -7.27 13.66
CA SER A 182 11.61 -7.47 12.32
C SER A 182 10.53 -7.45 11.23
N ALA A 183 9.35 -8.01 11.48
CA ALA A 183 8.24 -7.93 10.54
C ALA A 183 7.77 -6.49 10.34
N TYR A 184 7.61 -5.71 11.42
CA TYR A 184 7.28 -4.29 11.30
C TYR A 184 8.32 -3.48 10.51
N ILE A 185 9.62 -3.77 10.70
CA ILE A 185 10.69 -3.15 9.91
C ILE A 185 10.56 -3.52 8.42
N THR A 186 10.28 -4.78 8.12
CA THR A 186 10.06 -5.24 6.74
C THR A 186 8.87 -4.53 6.10
N GLU A 187 7.73 -4.46 6.79
CA GLU A 187 6.53 -3.74 6.30
C GLU A 187 6.79 -2.24 6.09
N PHE A 188 7.60 -1.64 6.96
CA PHE A 188 8.04 -0.25 6.79
C PHE A 188 8.85 -0.08 5.49
N VAL A 189 9.81 -0.97 5.25
CA VAL A 189 10.63 -0.97 4.03
C VAL A 189 9.78 -1.20 2.78
N PHE A 190 8.84 -2.16 2.82
CA PHE A 190 7.87 -2.38 1.75
C PHE A 190 7.10 -1.11 1.43
N SER A 191 6.58 -0.44 2.46
CA SER A 191 5.85 0.80 2.25
C SER A 191 6.71 1.94 1.70
N VAL A 192 7.98 2.04 2.12
CA VAL A 192 8.92 3.02 1.56
C VAL A 192 9.09 2.78 0.06
N ILE A 193 9.28 1.53 -0.36
CA ILE A 193 9.45 1.16 -1.77
C ILE A 193 8.17 1.44 -2.57
N LEU A 194 7.00 1.00 -2.09
CA LEU A 194 5.70 1.23 -2.74
C LEU A 194 5.38 2.73 -2.89
N THR A 195 5.65 3.52 -1.85
CA THR A 195 5.48 4.98 -1.90
C THR A 195 6.48 5.62 -2.86
N THR A 196 7.70 5.08 -2.95
CA THR A 196 8.69 5.52 -3.95
C THR A 196 8.24 5.20 -5.37
N ILE A 197 7.62 4.04 -5.61
CA ILE A 197 6.97 3.71 -6.90
C ILE A 197 5.88 4.74 -7.21
N ARG A 198 5.01 5.05 -6.24
CA ARG A 198 3.98 6.11 -6.38
C ARG A 198 4.58 7.44 -6.78
N ILE A 199 5.66 7.88 -6.14
CA ILE A 199 6.31 9.17 -6.43
C ILE A 199 6.90 9.21 -7.84
N ASN A 200 7.59 8.14 -8.25
CA ASN A 200 8.27 8.09 -9.56
C ASN A 200 7.28 7.93 -10.72
N THR A 201 6.26 7.10 -10.55
CA THR A 201 5.26 6.83 -11.60
C THR A 201 4.13 7.86 -11.62
N LYS A 202 3.88 8.54 -10.49
CA LYS A 202 2.74 9.44 -10.28
C LYS A 202 1.37 8.77 -10.51
N SER A 203 1.30 7.44 -10.34
CA SER A 203 0.13 6.61 -10.57
C SER A 203 -0.07 5.64 -9.41
N LEU A 204 -1.33 5.31 -9.08
CA LEU A 204 -1.69 4.33 -8.05
C LEU A 204 -1.69 2.91 -8.62
N ILE A 205 -1.87 2.75 -9.93
CA ILE A 205 -1.88 1.42 -10.54
C ILE A 205 -0.52 0.72 -10.39
N TYR A 206 0.60 1.43 -10.55
CA TYR A 206 1.92 0.81 -10.38
C TYR A 206 2.19 0.27 -8.96
N PRO A 207 2.00 1.03 -7.87
CA PRO A 207 2.14 0.45 -6.54
C PRO A 207 1.13 -0.67 -6.29
N VAL A 208 -0.09 -0.61 -6.85
CA VAL A 208 -1.06 -1.73 -6.75
C VAL A 208 -0.49 -3.00 -7.38
N LEU A 209 0.05 -2.90 -8.59
CA LEU A 209 0.65 -4.04 -9.28
C LEU A 209 1.89 -4.58 -8.56
N ALA A 210 2.76 -3.70 -8.03
CA ALA A 210 3.93 -4.12 -7.26
C ALA A 210 3.54 -4.81 -5.94
N HIS A 211 2.55 -4.28 -5.24
CA HIS A 211 2.05 -4.87 -3.99
C HIS A 211 1.31 -6.19 -4.25
N ALA A 212 0.50 -6.29 -5.30
CA ALA A 212 -0.08 -7.56 -5.72
C ALA A 212 0.99 -8.62 -6.06
N ALA A 213 2.06 -8.21 -6.74
CA ALA A 213 3.19 -9.10 -7.03
C ALA A 213 3.92 -9.55 -5.76
N LEU A 214 4.13 -8.65 -4.80
CA LEU A 214 4.69 -8.97 -3.49
C LEU A 214 3.85 -10.02 -2.76
N ASN A 215 2.54 -9.80 -2.67
CA ASN A 215 1.65 -10.71 -1.96
C ASN A 215 1.52 -12.06 -2.68
N ALA A 216 1.50 -12.06 -4.01
CA ALA A 216 1.53 -13.29 -4.80
C ALA A 216 2.82 -14.08 -4.55
N PHE A 217 3.97 -13.41 -4.49
CA PHE A 217 5.24 -14.04 -4.17
C PHE A 217 5.24 -14.62 -2.75
N ALA A 218 4.73 -13.88 -1.77
CA ALA A 218 4.60 -14.34 -0.38
C ALA A 218 3.72 -15.60 -0.27
N VAL A 219 2.56 -15.63 -0.93
CA VAL A 219 1.67 -16.81 -0.97
C VAL A 219 2.36 -17.99 -1.66
N LEU A 220 3.07 -17.74 -2.76
CA LEU A 220 3.80 -18.79 -3.46
C LEU A 220 4.93 -19.37 -2.60
N SER A 221 5.72 -18.53 -1.91
CA SER A 221 6.75 -18.96 -0.98
C SER A 221 6.17 -19.83 0.14
N LEU A 222 5.01 -19.45 0.69
CA LEU A 222 4.31 -20.24 1.70
C LEU A 222 3.91 -21.61 1.16
N ILE A 223 3.31 -21.69 -0.03
CA ILE A 223 2.92 -22.96 -0.67
C ILE A 223 4.16 -23.85 -0.89
N VAL A 224 5.24 -23.28 -1.43
CA VAL A 224 6.50 -24.00 -1.67
C VAL A 224 7.08 -24.55 -0.37
N SER A 225 7.04 -23.78 0.72
CA SER A 225 7.56 -24.20 2.04
C SER A 225 6.81 -25.39 2.69
N VAL A 226 5.61 -25.70 2.19
CA VAL A 226 4.81 -26.86 2.64
C VAL A 226 5.05 -28.09 1.76
N VAL A 227 5.49 -27.89 0.52
CA VAL A 227 5.65 -28.95 -0.49
C VAL A 227 7.07 -29.53 -0.49
N LEU A 228 8.08 -28.69 -0.21
CA LEU A 228 9.50 -29.05 -0.16
C LEU A 228 9.97 -29.23 1.28
#